data_AF-A0A832TQN9-F1
#
_entry.id   AF-A0A832TQN9-F1
#
_cell.length_a   1.000
_cell.length_b   1.000
_cell.length_c   1.000
_cell.angle_alpha   90.00
_cell.angle_beta   90.00
_cell.angle_gamma   90.00
#
_symmetry.space_group_name_H-M   'P 1'
#
loop_
_entity.id
_entity.type
_entity.pdbx_description
1 polymer ?
#
loop_
_entity_poly.entity_id
_entity_poly.type
_entity_poly.pdbx_seq_one_letter_code
_entity_poly.pdbx_strand_id
1 'polypeptide(L)'
;MEGDRVSHHESVKKMYKKIKDDSITNIWDRYEAQGFGGDPDKRCPFCQGGVRCDLCSNGPCRSDASIDKRGVCGITADGMAMRMMLLRNVLGTSTYHYHTEQTIKTLRATAKGETPFQIKEPEKLKSFAERLGVDTSGSINEIALRFSDFVEEDFNRKYSEQSKIV
;
A
#
# COMPACT_ATOMS: atom_id res chain seq x y z
N MET A 1 10.63 2.77 26.67
CA MET A 1 9.49 3.71 26.47
C MET A 1 8.49 3.53 27.58
N GLU A 2 7.89 4.61 28.09
CA GLU A 2 7.02 4.57 29.28
C GLU A 2 5.68 5.26 29.06
N GLY A 3 4.65 4.78 29.77
CA GLY A 3 3.34 5.42 29.87
C GLY A 3 2.61 5.60 28.53
N ASP A 4 1.99 6.77 28.35
CA ASP A 4 1.18 7.10 27.18
C ASP A 4 1.98 7.14 25.87
N ARG A 5 3.31 7.22 25.94
CA ARG A 5 4.19 7.13 24.77
C ARG A 5 4.10 5.75 24.10
N VAL A 6 3.72 4.70 24.84
CA VAL A 6 3.54 3.33 24.34
C VAL A 6 2.16 3.11 23.70
N SER A 7 1.10 3.64 24.31
CA SER A 7 -0.27 3.56 23.80
C SER A 7 -1.20 4.35 24.72
N HIS A 8 -2.29 4.91 24.19
CA HIS A 8 -3.37 5.45 25.00
C HIS A 8 -4.34 4.38 25.53
N HIS A 9 -4.22 3.14 25.07
CA HIS A 9 -5.11 2.05 25.47
C HIS A 9 -4.53 1.24 26.64
N GLU A 10 -5.26 1.18 27.75
CA GLU A 10 -4.87 0.41 28.95
C GLU A 10 -4.67 -1.08 28.67
N SER A 11 -5.47 -1.67 27.78
CA SER A 11 -5.31 -3.07 27.37
C SER A 11 -3.95 -3.33 26.69
N VAL A 12 -3.48 -2.38 25.88
CA VAL A 12 -2.17 -2.47 25.20
C VAL A 12 -1.04 -2.28 26.20
N LYS A 13 -1.14 -1.31 27.12
CA LYS A 13 -0.14 -1.10 28.19
C LYS A 13 0.03 -2.35 29.07
N LYS A 14 -1.08 -2.98 29.44
CA LYS A 14 -1.07 -4.25 30.21
C LYS A 14 -0.31 -5.34 29.47
N MET A 15 -0.59 -5.53 28.18
CA MET A 15 0.11 -6.53 27.37
C MET A 15 1.57 -6.19 27.14
N TYR A 16 1.90 -4.91 26.94
CA TYR A 16 3.28 -4.45 26.83
C TYR A 16 4.10 -4.82 28.08
N LYS A 17 3.57 -4.59 29.28
CA LYS A 17 4.23 -5.00 30.52
C LYS A 17 4.49 -6.51 30.54
N LYS A 18 3.48 -7.32 30.25
CA LYS A 18 3.63 -8.78 30.23
C LYS A 18 4.70 -9.24 29.24
N ILE A 19 4.68 -8.72 28.02
CA ILE A 19 5.67 -9.04 26.96
C ILE A 19 7.08 -8.65 27.40
N LYS A 20 7.23 -7.51 28.07
CA LYS A 20 8.51 -7.04 28.62
C LYS A 20 9.01 -7.93 29.75
N ASP A 21 8.14 -8.31 30.70
CA ASP A 21 8.47 -9.21 31.81
C ASP A 21 8.90 -10.60 31.27
N ASP A 22 8.31 -11.04 30.15
CA ASP A 22 8.66 -12.28 29.45
C ASP A 22 9.91 -12.18 28.58
N SER A 23 10.57 -11.01 28.53
CA SER A 23 11.75 -10.76 27.69
C SER A 23 11.51 -11.00 26.19
N ILE A 24 10.28 -10.77 25.73
CA ILE A 24 9.88 -10.91 24.32
C ILE A 24 9.99 -9.54 23.64
N THR A 25 10.65 -9.49 22.47
CA THR A 25 10.76 -8.24 21.69
C THR A 25 9.42 -7.75 21.15
N ASN A 26 9.16 -6.45 21.26
CA ASN A 26 7.97 -5.80 20.73
C ASN A 26 8.32 -4.63 19.78
N ILE A 27 7.29 -3.95 19.26
CA ILE A 27 7.45 -2.85 18.30
C ILE A 27 8.25 -1.67 18.89
N TRP A 28 8.07 -1.36 20.18
CA TRP A 28 8.73 -0.25 20.85
C TRP A 28 10.21 -0.53 21.11
N ASP A 29 10.56 -1.75 21.51
CA ASP A 29 11.97 -2.13 21.65
C ASP A 29 12.71 -1.99 20.30
N ARG A 30 12.07 -2.43 19.20
CA ARG A 30 12.64 -2.30 17.86
C ARG A 30 12.67 -0.84 17.38
N TYR A 31 11.68 -0.02 17.75
CA TYR A 31 11.67 1.41 17.47
C TYR A 31 12.87 2.10 18.15
N GLU A 32 13.12 1.80 19.42
CA GLU A 32 14.26 2.34 20.18
C GLU A 32 15.60 1.88 19.60
N ALA A 33 15.72 0.59 19.26
CA ALA A 33 16.93 0.03 18.67
C ALA A 33 17.32 0.65 17.31
N GLN A 34 16.37 1.22 16.58
CA GLN A 34 16.61 1.92 15.32
C GLN A 34 17.07 3.38 15.52
N GLY A 35 17.06 3.90 16.75
CA GLY A 35 17.43 5.29 17.07
C GLY A 35 18.94 5.51 17.02
N PHE A 36 19.38 6.75 16.79
CA PHE A 36 20.80 7.10 16.76
C PHE A 36 21.25 7.87 17.99
N GLY A 37 22.43 7.54 18.51
CA GLY A 37 23.03 8.25 19.64
C GLY A 37 22.24 8.14 20.94
N GLY A 38 21.52 7.03 21.14
CA GLY A 38 20.66 6.81 22.30
C GLY A 38 19.30 7.53 22.25
N ASP A 39 19.03 8.29 21.18
CA ASP A 39 17.74 8.94 20.97
C ASP A 39 16.85 8.06 20.06
N PRO A 40 15.73 7.52 20.57
CA PRO A 40 14.84 6.65 19.80
C PRO A 40 14.12 7.38 18.65
N ASP A 41 14.01 8.71 18.69
CA ASP A 41 13.34 9.52 17.67
C ASP A 41 14.30 10.02 16.58
N LYS A 42 15.61 10.00 16.86
CA LYS A 42 16.64 10.41 15.89
C LYS A 42 16.85 9.32 14.85
N ARG A 43 16.42 9.58 13.61
CA ARG A 43 16.58 8.68 12.45
C ARG A 43 17.63 9.20 11.47
N CYS A 44 17.96 8.38 10.46
CA CYS A 44 18.83 8.80 9.37
C CYS A 44 18.23 10.00 8.61
N PRO A 45 18.89 11.18 8.61
CA PRO A 45 18.34 12.39 8.01
C PRO A 45 18.16 12.26 6.49
N PHE A 46 19.03 11.52 5.81
CA PHE A 46 18.89 11.28 4.37
C PHE A 46 17.66 10.41 4.04
N CYS A 47 17.34 9.44 4.90
CA CYS A 47 16.15 8.60 4.72
C CYS A 47 14.87 9.38 5.08
N GLN A 48 14.90 10.21 6.12
CA GLN A 48 13.77 11.07 6.48
C GLN A 48 13.48 12.12 5.41
N GLY A 49 14.52 12.76 4.86
CA GLY A 49 14.38 13.73 3.77
C GLY A 49 14.11 13.10 2.41
N GLY A 50 14.17 11.77 2.27
CA GLY A 50 13.98 11.08 0.99
C GLY A 50 15.09 11.28 -0.03
N VAL A 51 16.27 11.71 0.43
CA VAL A 51 17.43 12.09 -0.39
C VAL A 51 18.51 11.00 -0.43
N ARG A 52 18.11 9.75 -0.20
CA ARG A 52 18.93 8.54 -0.35
C ARG A 52 18.40 7.68 -1.51
N CYS A 53 19.29 7.13 -2.34
CA CYS A 53 18.92 6.28 -3.46
C CYS A 53 19.87 5.08 -3.60
N ASP A 54 19.31 3.88 -3.74
CA ASP A 54 20.01 2.58 -3.85
C ASP A 54 19.48 1.73 -5.02
N LEU A 55 18.92 2.37 -6.05
CA LEU A 55 18.28 1.69 -7.18
C LEU A 55 19.25 1.16 -8.24
N CYS A 56 20.56 1.34 -8.06
CA CYS A 56 21.58 0.82 -8.97
C CYS A 56 22.88 0.48 -8.22
N SER A 57 23.79 -0.22 -8.89
CA SER A 57 25.06 -0.67 -8.34
C SER A 57 26.06 0.44 -7.97
N ASN A 58 25.85 1.67 -8.45
CA ASN A 58 26.67 2.83 -8.07
C ASN A 58 26.23 3.46 -6.73
N GLY A 59 25.12 2.99 -6.14
CA GLY A 59 24.63 3.43 -4.84
C GLY A 59 25.28 2.69 -3.66
N PRO A 60 24.84 2.95 -2.41
CA PRO A 60 23.81 3.93 -2.05
C PRO A 60 24.32 5.38 -2.14
N CYS A 61 23.61 6.22 -2.88
CA CYS A 61 23.87 7.66 -2.96
C CYS A 61 23.13 8.42 -1.85
N ARG A 62 23.72 9.53 -1.39
CA ARG A 62 23.11 10.51 -0.47
C ARG A 62 23.26 11.89 -1.08
N SER A 63 22.15 12.59 -1.25
CA SER A 63 22.11 13.95 -1.81
C SER A 63 21.79 14.98 -0.73
N ASP A 64 22.16 16.24 -1.02
CA ASP A 64 21.94 17.39 -0.15
C ASP A 64 21.73 18.62 -1.03
N ALA A 65 20.55 19.23 -0.94
CA ALA A 65 20.18 20.40 -1.74
C ALA A 65 21.01 21.63 -1.38
N SER A 66 21.42 21.77 -0.11
CA SER A 66 22.10 22.97 0.41
C SER A 66 23.51 23.16 -0.16
N ILE A 67 24.14 22.07 -0.59
CA ILE A 67 25.51 22.05 -1.12
C ILE A 67 25.59 21.44 -2.53
N ASP A 68 24.45 21.34 -3.22
CA ASP A 68 24.29 20.69 -4.54
C ASP A 68 24.98 19.31 -4.63
N LYS A 69 24.89 18.52 -3.55
CA LYS A 69 25.41 17.15 -3.55
C LYS A 69 24.42 16.23 -4.25
N ARG A 70 24.85 15.63 -5.35
CA ARG A 70 24.00 14.80 -6.22
C ARG A 70 24.31 13.31 -6.10
N GLY A 71 23.44 12.49 -6.67
CA GLY A 71 23.76 11.07 -6.92
C GLY A 71 24.81 10.94 -8.02
N VAL A 72 25.44 9.76 -8.11
CA VAL A 72 26.47 9.47 -9.14
C VAL A 72 25.94 9.67 -10.56
N CYS A 73 24.66 9.43 -10.81
CA CYS A 73 24.02 9.69 -12.11
C CYS A 73 23.64 11.16 -12.37
N GLY A 74 23.93 12.07 -11.45
CA GLY A 74 23.60 13.49 -11.55
C GLY A 74 22.20 13.88 -11.06
N ILE A 75 21.40 12.95 -10.51
CA ILE A 75 20.11 13.31 -9.92
C ILE A 75 20.27 14.20 -8.69
N THR A 76 19.46 15.25 -8.62
CA THR A 76 19.40 16.22 -7.51
C THR A 76 18.66 15.65 -6.28
N ALA A 77 18.79 16.34 -5.14
CA ALA A 77 18.04 16.00 -3.93
C ALA A 77 16.52 15.99 -4.15
N ASP A 78 15.97 16.99 -4.85
CA ASP A 78 14.54 17.07 -5.15
C ASP A 78 14.08 15.89 -6.03
N GLY A 79 14.89 15.55 -7.04
CA GLY A 79 14.62 14.39 -7.90
C GLY A 79 14.64 13.08 -7.12
N MET A 80 15.54 12.92 -6.16
CA MET A 80 15.57 11.74 -5.28
C MET A 80 14.32 11.68 -4.38
N ALA A 81 13.95 12.80 -3.76
CA ALA A 81 12.79 12.89 -2.88
C ALA A 81 11.49 12.54 -3.63
N MET A 82 11.29 13.12 -4.81
CA MET A 82 10.12 12.82 -5.65
C MET A 82 10.09 11.37 -6.14
N ARG A 83 11.25 10.81 -6.53
CA ARG A 83 11.32 9.39 -6.90
C ARG A 83 10.96 8.48 -5.73
N MET A 84 11.46 8.77 -4.52
CA MET A 84 11.11 7.99 -3.34
C MET A 84 9.60 8.06 -3.05
N MET A 85 9.00 9.25 -3.15
CA MET A 85 7.55 9.42 -2.98
C MET A 85 6.76 8.63 -4.02
N LEU A 86 7.15 8.69 -5.30
CA LEU A 86 6.54 7.91 -6.36
C LEU A 86 6.60 6.40 -6.07
N LEU A 87 7.77 5.88 -5.69
CA LEU A 87 7.93 4.46 -5.37
C LEU A 87 7.07 4.04 -4.16
N ARG A 88 6.98 4.88 -3.12
CA ARG A 88 6.09 4.62 -1.98
C ARG A 88 4.62 4.57 -2.39
N ASN A 89 4.18 5.49 -3.26
CA ASN A 89 2.83 5.47 -3.79
C ASN A 89 2.56 4.17 -4.57
N VAL A 90 3.47 3.79 -5.47
CA VAL A 90 3.33 2.56 -6.27
C VAL A 90 3.25 1.32 -5.37
N LEU A 91 4.07 1.19 -4.33
CA LEU A 91 4.00 0.06 -3.39
C LEU A 91 2.62 -0.07 -2.73
N GLY A 92 2.03 1.05 -2.29
CA GLY A 92 0.68 1.07 -1.73
C GLY A 92 -0.38 0.71 -2.78
N THR A 93 -0.35 1.39 -3.92
CA THR A 93 -1.29 1.19 -5.03
C THR A 93 -1.28 -0.26 -5.53
N SER A 94 -0.11 -0.89 -5.67
CA SER A 94 0.01 -2.30 -6.06
C SER A 94 -0.67 -3.25 -5.07
N THR A 95 -0.61 -2.95 -3.77
CA THR A 95 -1.26 -3.77 -2.73
C THR A 95 -2.79 -3.70 -2.84
N TYR A 96 -3.34 -2.49 -3.01
CA TYR A 96 -4.78 -2.31 -3.21
C TYR A 96 -5.27 -2.89 -4.53
N HIS A 97 -4.49 -2.73 -5.60
CA HIS A 97 -4.80 -3.34 -6.89
C HIS A 97 -4.85 -4.86 -6.77
N TYR A 98 -3.82 -5.48 -6.17
CA TYR A 98 -3.84 -6.93 -5.93
C TYR A 98 -5.06 -7.38 -5.11
N HIS A 99 -5.42 -6.66 -4.05
CA HIS A 99 -6.61 -6.97 -3.25
C HIS A 99 -7.90 -6.94 -4.08
N THR A 100 -8.08 -5.90 -4.90
CA THR A 100 -9.24 -5.80 -5.79
C THR A 100 -9.21 -6.89 -6.86
N GLU A 101 -8.06 -7.19 -7.46
CA GLU A 101 -7.91 -8.28 -8.44
C GLU A 101 -8.34 -9.64 -7.85
N GLN A 102 -7.91 -9.96 -6.62
CA GLN A 102 -8.35 -11.18 -5.94
C GLN A 102 -9.86 -11.19 -5.67
N THR A 103 -10.43 -10.04 -5.35
CA THR A 103 -11.87 -9.89 -5.12
C THR A 103 -12.66 -10.12 -6.42
N ILE A 104 -12.21 -9.55 -7.53
CA ILE A 104 -12.84 -9.73 -8.86
C ILE A 104 -12.71 -11.18 -9.33
N LYS A 105 -11.54 -11.81 -9.18
CA LYS A 105 -11.35 -13.25 -9.47
C LYS A 105 -12.31 -14.12 -8.65
N THR A 106 -12.48 -13.80 -7.37
CA THR A 106 -13.42 -14.51 -6.49
C THR A 106 -14.87 -14.30 -6.92
N LEU A 107 -15.26 -13.07 -7.27
CA LEU A 107 -16.60 -12.75 -7.77
C LEU A 107 -16.92 -13.54 -9.05
N ARG A 108 -15.97 -13.55 -10.00
CA ARG A 108 -16.05 -14.32 -11.25
C ARG A 108 -16.24 -15.81 -10.99
N ALA A 109 -15.38 -16.41 -10.15
CA ALA A 109 -15.47 -17.83 -9.82
C ALA A 109 -16.79 -18.16 -9.09
N THR A 110 -17.24 -17.26 -8.20
CA THR A 110 -18.55 -17.39 -7.52
C THR A 110 -19.71 -17.38 -8.51
N ALA A 111 -19.69 -16.47 -9.48
CA ALA A 111 -20.72 -16.40 -10.52
C ALA A 111 -20.76 -17.66 -11.43
N LYS A 112 -19.62 -18.34 -11.58
CA LYS A 112 -19.51 -19.63 -12.29
C LYS A 112 -19.90 -20.86 -11.45
N GLY A 113 -20.18 -20.68 -10.16
CA GLY A 113 -20.44 -21.80 -9.24
C GLY A 113 -19.19 -22.59 -8.84
N GLU A 114 -18.00 -22.01 -9.00
CA GLU A 114 -16.71 -22.66 -8.73
C GLU A 114 -16.22 -22.43 -7.29
N THR A 115 -17.02 -21.78 -6.44
CA THR A 115 -16.66 -21.46 -5.05
C THR A 115 -17.84 -21.75 -4.10
N PRO A 116 -17.58 -21.90 -2.79
CA PRO A 116 -18.65 -22.02 -1.79
C PRO A 116 -19.33 -20.68 -1.43
N PHE A 117 -18.92 -19.57 -2.06
CA PHE A 117 -19.49 -18.25 -1.77
C PHE A 117 -20.81 -18.02 -2.51
N GLN A 118 -21.49 -16.93 -2.14
CA GLN A 118 -22.71 -16.48 -2.80
C GLN A 118 -22.74 -14.95 -2.88
N ILE A 119 -23.38 -14.41 -3.90
CA ILE A 119 -23.56 -12.96 -4.06
C ILE A 119 -24.68 -12.52 -3.10
N LYS A 120 -24.29 -11.90 -1.98
CA LYS A 120 -25.21 -11.49 -0.90
C LYS A 120 -26.00 -10.22 -1.21
N GLU A 121 -25.40 -9.28 -1.94
CA GLU A 121 -25.98 -7.96 -2.22
C GLU A 121 -26.11 -7.74 -3.74
N PRO A 122 -27.05 -8.42 -4.41
CA PRO A 122 -27.21 -8.33 -5.87
C PRO A 122 -27.50 -6.90 -6.35
N GLU A 123 -28.26 -6.12 -5.59
CA GLU A 123 -28.59 -4.73 -5.95
C GLU A 123 -27.38 -3.81 -5.91
N LYS A 124 -26.41 -4.07 -5.03
CA LYS A 124 -25.15 -3.32 -4.98
C LYS A 124 -24.28 -3.61 -6.20
N LEU A 125 -24.23 -4.87 -6.63
CA LEU A 125 -23.54 -5.25 -7.87
C LEU A 125 -24.15 -4.55 -9.08
N LYS A 126 -25.49 -4.57 -9.22
CA LYS A 126 -26.19 -3.85 -10.29
C LYS A 126 -25.90 -2.36 -10.27
N SER A 127 -25.99 -1.73 -9.10
CA SER A 127 -25.71 -0.30 -8.95
C SER A 127 -24.29 0.05 -9.38
N PHE A 128 -23.30 -0.78 -9.06
CA PHE A 128 -21.92 -0.55 -9.50
C PHE A 128 -21.75 -0.77 -11.00
N ALA A 129 -22.35 -1.82 -11.55
CA ALA A 129 -22.35 -2.08 -12.98
C ALA A 129 -22.98 -0.93 -13.78
N GLU A 130 -24.16 -0.45 -13.38
CA GLU A 130 -24.86 0.68 -14.01
C GLU A 130 -24.04 1.96 -13.97
N ARG A 131 -23.42 2.27 -12.81
CA ARG A 131 -22.56 3.45 -12.67
C ARG A 131 -21.35 3.44 -13.60
N LEU A 132 -20.89 2.26 -13.99
CA LEU A 132 -19.76 2.06 -14.91
C LEU A 132 -20.21 1.78 -16.35
N GLY A 133 -21.52 1.90 -16.65
CA GLY A 133 -22.07 1.66 -17.98
C GLY A 133 -22.04 0.19 -18.42
N VAL A 134 -21.94 -0.75 -17.48
CA VAL A 134 -22.00 -2.19 -17.74
C VAL A 134 -23.45 -2.63 -17.77
N ASP A 135 -23.83 -3.41 -18.79
CA ASP A 135 -25.19 -3.94 -18.94
C ASP A 135 -25.62 -4.80 -17.73
N THR A 136 -26.75 -4.46 -17.14
CA THR A 136 -27.36 -5.15 -15.98
C THR A 136 -28.54 -6.04 -16.33
N SER A 137 -28.75 -6.35 -17.62
CA SER A 137 -29.77 -7.32 -18.05
C SER A 137 -29.46 -8.77 -17.60
N GLY A 138 -30.48 -9.62 -17.47
CA GLY A 138 -30.28 -11.04 -17.18
C GLY A 138 -30.05 -11.40 -15.71
N SER A 139 -29.40 -12.53 -15.47
CA SER A 139 -29.15 -13.09 -14.14
C SER A 139 -28.02 -12.36 -13.41
N ILE A 140 -28.04 -12.40 -12.07
CA ILE A 140 -26.99 -11.81 -11.23
C ILE A 140 -25.60 -12.35 -11.57
N ASN A 141 -25.50 -13.63 -11.93
CA ASN A 141 -24.23 -14.24 -12.32
C ASN A 141 -23.72 -13.67 -13.65
N GLU A 142 -24.59 -13.47 -14.65
CA GLU A 142 -24.21 -12.84 -15.92
C GLU A 142 -23.72 -11.40 -15.71
N ILE A 143 -24.42 -10.64 -14.87
CA ILE A 143 -24.01 -9.28 -14.50
C ILE A 143 -22.64 -9.30 -13.80
N ALA A 144 -22.42 -10.23 -12.86
CA ALA A 144 -21.15 -10.36 -12.17
C ALA A 144 -19.99 -10.71 -13.11
N LEU A 145 -20.22 -11.56 -14.11
CA LEU A 145 -19.23 -11.91 -15.12
C LEU A 145 -18.88 -10.70 -15.98
N ARG A 146 -19.88 -9.99 -16.52
CA ARG A 146 -19.66 -8.77 -17.33
C ARG A 146 -18.96 -7.66 -16.54
N PHE A 147 -19.35 -7.48 -15.28
CA PHE A 147 -18.69 -6.53 -14.38
C PHE A 147 -17.23 -6.90 -14.14
N SER A 148 -16.94 -8.18 -13.93
CA SER A 148 -15.57 -8.67 -13.75
C SER A 148 -14.72 -8.47 -15.01
N ASP A 149 -15.29 -8.74 -16.20
CA ASP A 149 -14.62 -8.50 -17.49
C ASP A 149 -14.26 -7.03 -17.66
N PHE A 150 -15.20 -6.13 -17.39
CA PHE A 150 -14.97 -4.68 -17.47
C PHE A 150 -13.85 -4.21 -16.55
N VAL A 151 -13.84 -4.67 -15.29
CA VAL A 151 -12.83 -4.24 -14.31
C VAL A 151 -11.43 -4.76 -14.69
N GLU A 152 -11.34 -6.03 -15.10
CA GLU A 152 -10.07 -6.62 -15.55
C GLU A 152 -9.56 -5.97 -16.85
N GLU A 153 -10.45 -5.60 -17.77
CA GLU A 153 -10.08 -4.81 -18.95
C GLU A 153 -9.48 -3.46 -18.53
N ASP A 154 -10.14 -2.75 -17.60
CA ASP A 154 -9.70 -1.42 -17.16
C ASP A 154 -8.33 -1.46 -16.48
N PHE A 155 -8.05 -2.49 -15.68
CA PHE A 155 -6.75 -2.71 -15.05
C PHE A 155 -5.59 -2.88 -16.05
N ASN A 156 -5.89 -3.35 -17.26
CA ASN A 156 -4.90 -3.65 -18.30
C ASN A 156 -4.86 -2.58 -19.41
N ARG A 157 -5.52 -1.44 -19.23
CA ARG A 157 -5.52 -0.38 -20.24
C ARG A 157 -4.14 0.25 -20.39
N LYS A 158 -3.88 0.75 -21.60
CA LYS A 158 -2.63 1.44 -21.90
C LYS A 158 -2.53 2.73 -21.08
N TYR A 159 -1.31 3.10 -20.69
CA TYR A 159 -1.07 4.33 -19.91
C TYR A 159 -1.56 5.61 -20.62
N SER A 160 -1.70 5.59 -21.95
CA SER A 160 -2.19 6.71 -22.75
C SER A 160 -3.71 6.84 -22.78
N GLU A 161 -4.44 5.85 -22.25
CA GLU A 161 -5.89 5.84 -22.17
C GLU A 161 -6.33 6.12 -20.73
N GLN A 162 -7.30 7.02 -20.55
CA GLN A 162 -7.85 7.30 -19.23
C GLN A 162 -8.68 6.11 -18.73
N SER A 163 -8.52 5.70 -17.47
CA SER A 163 -9.36 4.68 -16.82
C SER A 163 -10.85 5.01 -16.94
N LYS A 164 -11.69 3.97 -17.05
CA LYS A 164 -13.16 4.11 -17.00
C LYS A 164 -13.69 4.02 -15.57
N ILE A 165 -12.86 3.59 -14.62
CA ILE A 165 -13.21 3.47 -13.20
C ILE A 165 -12.87 4.76 -12.44
N VAL A 166 -11.75 5.42 -12.79
CA VAL A 166 -11.19 6.59 -12.09
C VAL A 166 -11.26 7.87 -12.91
#